data_AF-A0A841R7V7-F1
#
_entry.id   AF-A0A841R7V7-F1
#
_cell.length_a   1.000
_cell.length_b   1.000
_cell.length_c   1.000
_cell.angle_alpha   90.00
_cell.angle_beta   90.00
_cell.angle_gamma   90.00
#
_symmetry.space_group_name_H-M   'P 1'
#
loop_
_entity.id
_entity.type
_entity.pdbx_description
1 polymer ?
#
loop_
_entity_poly.entity_id
_entity_poly.type
_entity_poly.pdbx_seq_one_letter_code
_entity_poly.pdbx_strand_id
1 'polypeptide(L)'
;MKIRPCIDLHNGKVKQIVGGTLTDRDNSARENFVSSRGASYYARQYRDDKMTGGHIVKLGPGNDNEAEKALKIWPEGMQIGGGITGDNCRLWIDRGASHVIVTSWVFRDGAIDFTRLDELVKLIGKKRLVLDLSCRKQNGKYVVVTDRWQRYTDFIVNRKNIALLESYCDEFLIHAADVEGLRGGIEADLVSDLGRWSSIPVTYAGGARDLNDAEKVKELGRGLVDLTIGSALDIFGGSLAYRDVVQWNRENRGVY
;
A
#
# COMPACT_ATOMS: atom_id res chain seq x y z
N MET A 1 -9.39 2.27 13.21
CA MET A 1 -8.60 2.94 12.16
C MET A 1 -7.23 3.31 12.70
N LYS A 2 -6.18 3.10 11.91
CA LYS A 2 -4.79 3.51 12.18
C LYS A 2 -4.17 4.13 10.93
N ILE A 3 -3.18 4.99 11.14
CA ILE A 3 -2.24 5.41 10.10
C ILE A 3 -1.13 4.36 9.97
N ARG A 4 -0.92 3.82 8.78
CA ARG A 4 0.05 2.76 8.49
C ARG A 4 1.27 3.36 7.80
N PRO A 5 2.49 3.02 8.23
CA PRO A 5 3.70 3.58 7.62
C PRO A 5 4.03 2.89 6.29
N CYS A 6 4.75 3.57 5.40
CA CYS A 6 5.22 3.00 4.14
C CYS A 6 6.72 3.19 3.95
N ILE A 7 7.35 2.31 3.17
CA ILE A 7 8.74 2.43 2.69
C ILE A 7 8.74 2.11 1.20
N ASP A 8 8.82 3.13 0.36
CA ASP A 8 8.94 2.90 -1.09
C ASP A 8 10.42 2.82 -1.48
N LEU A 9 10.76 1.76 -2.19
CA LEU A 9 12.12 1.46 -2.63
C LEU A 9 12.20 1.58 -4.14
N HIS A 10 13.14 2.38 -4.62
CA HIS A 10 13.43 2.50 -6.05
C HIS A 10 14.94 2.60 -6.26
N ASN A 11 15.48 1.73 -7.13
CA ASN A 11 16.93 1.58 -7.36
C ASN A 11 17.73 1.40 -6.06
N GLY A 12 17.21 0.59 -5.13
CA GLY A 12 17.89 0.26 -3.87
C GLY A 12 17.98 1.42 -2.87
N LYS A 13 17.13 2.44 -3.01
CA LYS A 13 17.06 3.59 -2.10
C LYS A 13 15.63 3.82 -1.66
N VAL A 14 15.46 4.34 -0.44
CA VAL A 14 14.17 4.83 0.04
C VAL A 14 13.85 6.14 -0.66
N LYS A 15 12.73 6.17 -1.37
CA LYS A 15 12.28 7.34 -2.13
C LYS A 15 10.82 7.64 -1.86
N GLN A 16 10.42 8.86 -2.16
CA GLN A 16 9.03 9.19 -2.42
C GLN A 16 8.95 9.71 -3.84
N ILE A 17 8.07 9.14 -4.64
CA ILE A 17 7.89 9.51 -6.05
C ILE A 17 6.51 10.15 -6.26
N VAL A 18 6.33 10.79 -7.41
CA VAL A 18 5.01 11.14 -7.92
C VAL A 18 4.50 9.96 -8.74
N GLY A 19 3.48 9.25 -8.26
CA GLY A 19 3.04 7.95 -8.80
C GLY A 19 2.93 7.96 -10.33
N GLY A 20 2.10 8.85 -10.89
CA GLY A 20 1.88 8.94 -12.34
C GLY A 20 3.08 9.28 -13.24
N THR A 21 4.30 9.44 -12.70
CA THR A 21 5.52 9.73 -13.47
C THR A 21 6.46 8.53 -13.65
N LEU A 22 6.14 7.39 -13.05
CA LEU A 22 6.98 6.19 -13.14
C LEU A 22 6.84 5.52 -14.52
N THR A 23 7.93 5.45 -15.29
CA THR A 23 7.96 4.93 -16.67
C THR A 23 8.62 3.56 -16.76
N ASP A 24 8.14 2.69 -17.67
CA ASP A 24 8.75 1.37 -17.90
C ASP A 24 10.01 1.42 -18.78
N ARG A 25 10.10 2.40 -19.69
CA ARG A 25 11.17 2.47 -20.72
C ARG A 25 12.56 2.62 -20.12
N ASP A 26 12.69 3.37 -19.03
CA ASP A 26 13.96 3.75 -18.39
C ASP A 26 13.93 3.59 -16.87
N ASN A 27 12.84 3.06 -16.31
CA ASN A 27 12.62 2.93 -14.87
C ASN A 27 12.84 4.25 -14.11
N SER A 28 12.54 5.40 -14.74
CA SER A 28 12.64 6.72 -14.11
C SER A 28 11.31 7.14 -13.48
N ALA A 29 11.39 8.06 -12.52
CA ALA A 29 10.23 8.70 -11.91
C ALA A 29 10.64 10.08 -11.42
N ARG A 30 9.67 11.00 -11.35
CA ARG A 30 9.86 12.27 -10.64
C ARG A 30 9.89 11.98 -9.15
N GLU A 31 10.97 12.42 -8.52
CA GLU A 31 11.20 12.21 -7.09
C GLU A 31 10.70 13.43 -6.30
N ASN A 32 9.91 13.17 -5.26
CA ASN A 32 9.63 14.16 -4.21
C ASN A 32 10.78 14.20 -3.18
N PHE A 33 11.40 13.04 -2.93
CA PHE A 33 12.47 12.89 -1.95
C PHE A 33 13.30 11.64 -2.21
N VAL A 34 14.61 11.72 -1.95
CA VAL A 34 15.53 10.58 -1.88
C VAL A 34 16.21 10.60 -0.54
N SER A 35 16.05 9.52 0.23
CA SER A 35 16.65 9.44 1.55
C SER A 35 18.15 9.17 1.50
N SER A 36 18.88 9.79 2.41
CA SER A 36 20.26 9.39 2.76
C SER A 36 20.30 8.17 3.70
N ARG A 37 19.15 7.79 4.28
CA ARG A 37 19.00 6.63 5.17
C ARG A 37 18.48 5.43 4.37
N GLY A 38 18.97 4.23 4.72
CA GLY A 38 18.46 2.97 4.14
C GLY A 38 17.15 2.51 4.76
N ALA A 39 16.53 1.48 4.17
CA ALA A 39 15.21 0.98 4.58
C ALA A 39 15.19 0.47 6.04
N SER A 40 16.30 -0.10 6.50
CA SER A 40 16.45 -0.57 7.88
C SER A 40 16.36 0.55 8.94
N TYR A 41 16.67 1.80 8.60
CA TYR A 41 16.51 2.94 9.51
C TYR A 41 15.03 3.17 9.79
N TYR A 42 14.22 3.27 8.72
CA TYR A 42 12.78 3.49 8.82
C TYR A 42 12.05 2.32 9.48
N ALA A 43 12.42 1.08 9.14
CA ALA A 43 11.85 -0.10 9.80
C ALA A 43 12.12 -0.12 11.31
N ARG A 44 13.30 0.34 11.76
CA ARG A 44 13.63 0.48 13.19
C ARG A 44 12.75 1.52 13.85
N GLN A 45 12.65 2.70 13.24
CA GLN A 45 11.82 3.80 13.72
C GLN A 45 10.36 3.34 13.88
N TYR A 46 9.78 2.72 12.85
CA TYR A 46 8.40 2.22 12.89
C TYR A 46 8.20 1.13 13.94
N ARG A 47 9.15 0.20 14.11
CA ARG A 47 9.11 -0.83 15.15
C ARG A 47 9.12 -0.22 16.54
N ASP A 48 10.06 0.69 16.81
CA ASP A 48 10.26 1.30 18.12
C ASP A 48 9.05 2.16 18.51
N ASP A 49 8.39 2.79 17.53
CA ASP A 49 7.12 3.51 17.71
C ASP A 49 5.85 2.63 17.68
N LYS A 50 6.01 1.32 17.40
CA LYS A 50 4.93 0.34 17.27
C LYS A 50 3.91 0.70 16.16
N MET A 51 4.39 1.21 15.04
CA MET A 51 3.59 1.55 13.86
C MET A 51 3.35 0.30 13.01
N THR A 52 2.34 -0.51 13.36
CA THR A 52 2.12 -1.84 12.78
C THR A 52 1.33 -1.84 11.46
N GLY A 53 1.55 -2.89 10.67
CA GLY A 53 0.82 -3.12 9.43
C GLY A 53 1.30 -2.27 8.26
N GLY A 54 2.43 -1.57 8.41
CA GLY A 54 3.03 -0.83 7.31
C GLY A 54 3.50 -1.73 6.18
N HIS A 55 3.74 -1.12 5.02
CA HIS A 55 4.18 -1.83 3.82
C HIS A 55 5.49 -1.30 3.27
N ILE A 56 6.28 -2.21 2.72
CA ILE A 56 7.45 -1.91 1.90
C ILE A 56 7.04 -2.16 0.45
N VAL A 57 7.25 -1.19 -0.45
CA VAL A 57 6.90 -1.34 -1.88
C VAL A 57 8.15 -1.27 -2.73
N LYS A 58 8.43 -2.33 -3.48
CA LYS A 58 9.54 -2.37 -4.45
C LYS A 58 9.08 -1.83 -5.80
N LEU A 59 9.50 -0.61 -6.11
CA LEU A 59 9.25 0.06 -7.38
C LEU A 59 10.36 -0.32 -8.36
N GLY A 60 10.11 -1.34 -9.17
CA GLY A 60 11.08 -1.86 -10.15
C GLY A 60 12.19 -2.73 -9.56
N PRO A 61 13.22 -3.06 -10.36
CA PRO A 61 14.31 -3.94 -9.95
C PRO A 61 15.31 -3.27 -8.98
N GLY A 62 16.20 -4.07 -8.38
CA GLY A 62 17.30 -3.58 -7.54
C GLY A 62 16.94 -3.25 -6.09
N ASN A 63 15.73 -3.59 -5.64
CA ASN A 63 15.22 -3.22 -4.32
C ASN A 63 15.31 -4.35 -3.27
N ASP A 64 15.55 -5.59 -3.70
CA ASP A 64 15.44 -6.77 -2.83
C ASP A 64 16.34 -6.73 -1.60
N ASN A 65 17.59 -6.25 -1.75
CA ASN A 65 18.54 -6.15 -0.64
C ASN A 65 18.06 -5.16 0.45
N GLU A 66 17.52 -4.00 0.06
CA GLU A 66 16.99 -3.04 1.03
C GLU A 66 15.68 -3.54 1.67
N ALA A 67 14.80 -4.18 0.89
CA ALA A 67 13.59 -4.80 1.42
C ALA A 67 13.93 -5.87 2.47
N GLU A 68 14.87 -6.76 2.18
CA GLU A 68 15.30 -7.80 3.12
C GLU A 68 15.91 -7.21 4.39
N LYS A 69 16.75 -6.17 4.27
CA LYS A 69 17.29 -5.46 5.44
C LYS A 69 16.19 -4.88 6.31
N ALA A 70 15.14 -4.30 5.74
CA ALA A 70 14.01 -3.75 6.50
C ALA A 70 13.20 -4.85 7.21
N LEU A 71 12.87 -5.94 6.51
CA LEU A 71 12.15 -7.08 7.09
C LEU A 71 12.91 -7.73 8.26
N LYS A 72 14.24 -7.84 8.16
CA LYS A 72 15.10 -8.35 9.25
C LYS A 72 15.06 -7.50 10.52
N ILE A 73 14.75 -6.20 10.42
CA ILE A 73 14.66 -5.33 11.59
C ILE A 73 13.41 -5.61 12.43
N TRP A 74 12.32 -5.96 11.75
CA TRP A 74 11.04 -6.21 12.38
C TRP A 74 10.34 -7.40 11.70
N PRO A 75 10.77 -8.64 11.99
CA PRO A 75 10.12 -9.83 11.50
C PRO A 75 8.63 -9.82 11.85
N GLU A 76 7.80 -10.14 10.86
CA GLU A 76 6.33 -10.09 10.91
C GLU A 76 5.74 -8.70 11.24
N GLY A 77 6.55 -7.64 11.20
CA GLY A 77 6.10 -6.27 11.47
C GLY A 77 5.55 -5.52 10.25
N MET A 78 6.09 -5.84 9.07
CA MET A 78 5.84 -5.13 7.81
C MET A 78 5.39 -6.09 6.70
N GLN A 79 4.54 -5.58 5.81
CA GLN A 79 4.14 -6.22 4.57
C GLN A 79 5.14 -5.89 3.45
N ILE A 80 5.18 -6.69 2.37
CA ILE A 80 6.08 -6.44 1.22
C ILE A 80 5.35 -6.59 -0.12
N GLY A 81 5.46 -5.58 -0.98
CA GLY A 81 4.91 -5.56 -2.34
C GLY A 81 5.95 -5.23 -3.40
N GLY A 82 5.52 -5.33 -4.66
CA GLY A 82 6.35 -5.01 -5.83
C GLY A 82 7.05 -6.23 -6.44
N GLY A 83 6.51 -6.71 -7.55
CA GLY A 83 7.03 -7.89 -8.26
C GLY A 83 6.84 -9.21 -7.50
N ILE A 84 5.80 -9.31 -6.67
CA ILE A 84 5.44 -10.56 -6.00
C ILE A 84 4.75 -11.50 -7.01
N THR A 85 5.18 -12.77 -7.02
CA THR A 85 4.68 -13.83 -7.90
C THR A 85 4.52 -15.13 -7.11
N GLY A 86 3.90 -16.16 -7.70
CA GLY A 86 3.87 -17.52 -7.14
C GLY A 86 5.26 -18.05 -6.77
N ASP A 87 6.26 -17.80 -7.63
CA ASP A 87 7.64 -18.29 -7.43
C ASP A 87 8.36 -17.66 -6.23
N ASN A 88 8.04 -16.42 -5.86
CA ASN A 88 8.79 -15.68 -4.83
C ASN A 88 7.97 -15.34 -3.58
N CYS A 89 6.66 -15.56 -3.57
CA CYS A 89 5.80 -15.18 -2.45
C CYS A 89 6.25 -15.83 -1.13
N ARG A 90 6.57 -17.13 -1.17
CA ARG A 90 7.00 -17.87 0.02
C ARG A 90 8.34 -17.36 0.57
N LEU A 91 9.29 -17.07 -0.32
CA LEU A 91 10.59 -16.51 0.04
C LEU A 91 10.45 -15.24 0.87
N TRP A 92 9.52 -14.35 0.50
CA TRP A 92 9.32 -13.09 1.21
C TRP A 92 8.69 -13.27 2.59
N ILE A 93 7.76 -14.21 2.74
CA ILE A 93 7.23 -14.61 4.06
C ILE A 93 8.34 -15.19 4.94
N ASP A 94 9.15 -16.12 4.40
CA ASP A 94 10.26 -16.74 5.13
C ASP A 94 11.36 -15.72 5.51
N ARG A 95 11.48 -14.61 4.76
CA ARG A 95 12.36 -13.47 5.07
C ARG A 95 11.80 -12.51 6.13
N GLY A 96 10.64 -12.81 6.70
CA GLY A 96 10.05 -12.06 7.81
C GLY A 96 8.98 -11.06 7.41
N ALA A 97 8.44 -11.11 6.19
CA ALA A 97 7.25 -10.33 5.87
C ALA A 97 6.02 -10.88 6.61
N SER A 98 5.19 -9.99 7.15
CA SER A 98 3.92 -10.39 7.76
C SER A 98 2.94 -10.90 6.72
N HIS A 99 2.94 -10.24 5.55
CA HIS A 99 2.15 -10.56 4.36
C HIS A 99 2.95 -10.19 3.11
N VAL A 100 2.58 -10.80 1.99
CA VAL A 100 2.95 -10.30 0.67
C VAL A 100 1.79 -9.53 0.05
N ILE A 101 2.11 -8.46 -0.67
CA ILE A 101 1.18 -7.60 -1.39
C ILE A 101 1.31 -7.89 -2.88
N VAL A 102 0.22 -8.35 -3.49
CA VAL A 102 0.19 -8.70 -4.91
C VAL A 102 -0.63 -7.68 -5.68
N THR A 103 -0.04 -7.20 -6.78
CA THR A 103 -0.60 -6.19 -7.68
C THR A 103 -0.90 -6.81 -9.06
N SER A 104 -0.11 -6.51 -10.08
CA SER A 104 -0.37 -6.84 -11.48
C SER A 104 -0.26 -8.34 -11.80
N TRP A 105 0.41 -9.14 -10.98
CA TRP A 105 0.61 -10.56 -11.29
C TRP A 105 -0.70 -11.36 -11.32
N VAL A 106 -1.70 -10.99 -10.53
CA VAL A 106 -3.05 -11.59 -10.56
C VAL A 106 -3.96 -10.98 -11.61
N PHE A 107 -3.46 -10.08 -12.46
CA PHE A 107 -4.20 -9.54 -13.59
C PHE A 107 -3.61 -10.06 -14.90
N ARG A 108 -4.49 -10.51 -15.81
CA ARG A 108 -4.13 -10.93 -17.17
C ARG A 108 -5.21 -10.48 -18.13
N ASP A 109 -4.81 -9.86 -19.22
CA ASP A 109 -5.72 -9.37 -20.27
C ASP A 109 -6.88 -8.50 -19.77
N GLY A 110 -6.61 -7.68 -18.74
CA GLY A 110 -7.60 -6.77 -18.16
C GLY A 110 -8.56 -7.43 -17.16
N ALA A 111 -8.43 -8.72 -16.86
CA ALA A 111 -9.24 -9.42 -15.87
C ALA A 111 -8.38 -10.01 -14.75
N ILE A 112 -9.03 -10.37 -13.63
CA ILE A 112 -8.36 -11.13 -12.57
C ILE A 112 -8.18 -12.58 -13.03
N ASP A 113 -6.95 -13.06 -12.92
CA ASP A 113 -6.58 -14.45 -13.11
C ASP A 113 -6.79 -15.22 -11.80
N PHE A 114 -7.98 -15.78 -11.63
CA PHE A 114 -8.33 -16.56 -10.44
C PHE A 114 -7.45 -17.81 -10.27
N THR A 115 -6.87 -18.35 -11.35
CA THR A 115 -5.95 -19.50 -11.24
C THR A 115 -4.69 -19.09 -10.49
N ARG A 116 -4.12 -17.92 -10.83
CA ARG A 116 -2.98 -17.35 -10.11
C ARG A 116 -3.32 -16.94 -8.69
N LEU A 117 -4.53 -16.41 -8.47
CA LEU A 117 -4.97 -16.06 -7.13
C LEU A 117 -5.11 -17.30 -6.23
N ASP A 118 -5.72 -18.37 -6.73
CA ASP A 118 -5.82 -19.67 -6.06
C ASP A 118 -4.44 -20.27 -5.77
N GLU A 119 -3.49 -20.13 -6.69
CA GLU A 119 -2.12 -20.57 -6.51
C GLU A 119 -1.46 -19.87 -5.31
N LEU A 120 -1.56 -18.54 -5.20
CA LEU A 120 -1.04 -17.80 -4.05
C LEU A 120 -1.68 -18.25 -2.74
N VAL A 121 -3.01 -18.39 -2.73
CA VAL A 121 -3.72 -18.85 -1.53
C VAL A 121 -3.26 -20.24 -1.12
N LYS A 122 -2.99 -21.15 -2.06
CA LYS A 122 -2.42 -22.47 -1.76
C LYS A 122 -1.00 -22.41 -1.19
N LEU A 123 -0.15 -21.52 -1.72
CA LEU A 123 1.27 -21.44 -1.34
C LEU A 123 1.51 -20.80 0.04
N ILE A 124 0.76 -19.74 0.36
CA ILE A 124 1.01 -18.92 1.57
C ILE A 124 -0.22 -18.75 2.48
N GLY A 125 -1.40 -19.19 2.03
CA GLY A 125 -2.66 -18.99 2.74
C GLY A 125 -3.18 -17.56 2.60
N LYS A 126 -4.51 -17.39 2.60
CA LYS A 126 -5.12 -16.06 2.48
C LYS A 126 -4.71 -15.10 3.60
N LYS A 127 -4.44 -15.63 4.80
CA LYS A 127 -3.98 -14.91 6.00
C LYS A 127 -2.60 -14.25 5.88
N ARG A 128 -1.92 -14.44 4.75
CA ARG A 128 -0.61 -13.84 4.45
C ARG A 128 -0.63 -13.07 3.12
N LEU A 129 -1.82 -12.88 2.52
CA LEU A 129 -2.00 -12.24 1.23
C LEU A 129 -2.75 -10.91 1.39
N VAL A 130 -2.17 -9.85 0.82
CA VAL A 130 -2.83 -8.56 0.60
C VAL A 130 -3.01 -8.35 -0.89
N LEU A 131 -4.20 -7.94 -1.31
CA LEU A 131 -4.46 -7.54 -2.68
C LEU A 131 -4.37 -6.02 -2.81
N ASP A 132 -3.47 -5.56 -3.68
CA ASP A 132 -3.32 -4.15 -3.99
C ASP A 132 -4.08 -3.82 -5.27
N LEU A 133 -5.12 -3.01 -5.12
CA LEU A 133 -5.99 -2.53 -6.18
C LEU A 133 -5.70 -1.05 -6.41
N SER A 134 -4.70 -0.80 -7.25
CA SER A 134 -4.43 0.55 -7.76
C SER A 134 -5.53 0.96 -8.74
N CYS A 135 -6.22 2.06 -8.48
CA CYS A 135 -7.38 2.49 -9.26
C CYS A 135 -7.35 3.97 -9.65
N ARG A 136 -8.06 4.28 -10.75
CA ARG A 136 -8.30 5.64 -11.26
C ARG A 136 -9.78 5.90 -11.45
N LYS A 137 -10.20 7.16 -11.34
CA LYS A 137 -11.60 7.55 -11.58
C LYS A 137 -11.85 7.69 -13.08
N GLN A 138 -12.70 6.85 -13.63
CA GLN A 138 -13.11 6.87 -15.04
C GLN A 138 -14.64 6.82 -15.13
N ASN A 139 -15.26 7.81 -15.77
CA ASN A 139 -16.71 7.88 -15.98
C ASN A 139 -17.53 7.68 -14.68
N GLY A 140 -17.07 8.28 -13.58
CA GLY A 140 -17.71 8.19 -12.26
C GLY A 140 -17.49 6.87 -11.52
N LYS A 141 -16.64 5.97 -12.01
CA LYS A 141 -16.30 4.69 -11.39
C LYS A 141 -14.80 4.61 -11.11
N TYR A 142 -14.41 3.88 -10.07
CA TYR A 142 -13.00 3.57 -9.83
C TYR A 142 -12.65 2.27 -10.55
N VAL A 143 -11.74 2.35 -11.51
CA VAL A 143 -11.30 1.21 -12.35
C VAL A 143 -9.87 0.87 -11.99
N VAL A 144 -9.58 -0.42 -11.80
CA VAL A 144 -8.23 -0.90 -11.51
C VAL A 144 -7.33 -0.68 -12.73
N VAL A 145 -6.12 -0.20 -12.48
CA VAL A 145 -5.08 0.02 -13.47
C VAL A 145 -3.84 -0.80 -13.11
N THR A 146 -3.21 -1.37 -14.13
CA THR A 146 -1.97 -2.14 -14.03
C THR A 146 -0.84 -1.45 -14.80
N ASP A 147 0.33 -2.09 -14.85
CA ASP A 147 1.50 -1.61 -15.60
C ASP A 147 1.86 -0.15 -15.23
N ARG A 148 2.13 0.06 -13.94
CA ARG A 148 2.43 1.39 -13.36
C ARG A 148 1.35 2.43 -13.71
N TRP A 149 0.09 2.06 -13.51
CA TRP A 149 -1.08 2.92 -13.73
C TRP A 149 -1.33 3.34 -15.20
N GLN A 150 -0.71 2.68 -16.17
CA GLN A 150 -0.83 3.00 -17.60
C GLN A 150 -1.92 2.19 -18.31
N ARG A 151 -2.21 0.97 -17.84
CA ARG A 151 -3.18 0.06 -18.49
C ARG A 151 -4.45 -0.08 -17.67
N TYR A 152 -5.58 0.32 -18.23
CA TYR A 152 -6.89 0.06 -17.62
C TYR A 152 -7.24 -1.43 -17.73
N THR A 153 -7.88 -1.93 -16.67
CA THR A 153 -8.49 -3.26 -16.63
C THR A 153 -10.01 -3.13 -16.74
N ASP A 154 -10.71 -4.25 -16.89
CA ASP A 154 -12.17 -4.30 -16.83
C ASP A 154 -12.69 -4.40 -15.38
N PHE A 155 -11.78 -4.39 -14.40
CA PHE A 155 -12.12 -4.58 -12.99
C PHE A 155 -12.47 -3.26 -12.31
N ILE A 156 -13.76 -3.10 -12.01
CA ILE A 156 -14.28 -1.95 -11.26
C ILE A 156 -14.20 -2.22 -9.76
N VAL A 157 -13.70 -1.27 -8.99
CA VAL A 157 -13.77 -1.28 -7.52
C VAL A 157 -15.20 -0.95 -7.11
N ASN A 158 -15.96 -1.98 -6.71
CA ASN A 158 -17.34 -1.87 -6.25
C ASN A 158 -17.65 -2.93 -5.18
N ARG A 159 -18.80 -2.82 -4.52
CA ARG A 159 -19.23 -3.74 -3.46
C ARG A 159 -19.15 -5.23 -3.84
N LYS A 160 -19.65 -5.60 -5.02
CA LYS A 160 -19.70 -7.00 -5.49
C LYS A 160 -18.28 -7.55 -5.67
N ASN A 161 -17.41 -6.75 -6.28
CA ASN A 161 -16.06 -7.13 -6.60
C ASN A 161 -15.14 -7.17 -5.36
N ILE A 162 -15.33 -6.25 -4.42
CA ILE A 162 -14.65 -6.32 -3.10
C ILE A 162 -15.06 -7.60 -2.38
N ALA A 163 -16.36 -7.86 -2.21
CA ALA A 163 -16.85 -9.07 -1.53
C ALA A 163 -16.36 -10.38 -2.18
N LEU A 164 -16.22 -10.42 -3.51
CA LEU A 164 -15.64 -11.56 -4.22
C LEU A 164 -14.18 -11.81 -3.78
N LEU A 165 -13.37 -10.75 -3.72
CA LEU A 165 -11.94 -10.86 -3.41
C LEU A 165 -11.63 -11.09 -1.92
N GLU A 166 -12.54 -10.73 -1.01
CA GLU A 166 -12.38 -10.98 0.45
C GLU A 166 -12.21 -12.47 0.80
N SER A 167 -12.70 -13.35 -0.08
CA SER A 167 -12.50 -14.79 0.10
C SER A 167 -11.05 -15.23 -0.11
N TYR A 168 -10.23 -14.43 -0.81
CA TYR A 168 -8.87 -14.78 -1.23
C TYR A 168 -7.75 -14.06 -0.46
N CYS A 169 -8.02 -12.94 0.22
CA CYS A 169 -7.00 -12.19 0.95
C CYS A 169 -7.37 -11.92 2.41
N ASP A 170 -6.40 -11.46 3.19
CA ASP A 170 -6.62 -11.01 4.57
C ASP A 170 -6.87 -9.51 4.65
N GLU A 171 -6.38 -8.75 3.67
CA GLU A 171 -6.46 -7.29 3.64
C GLU A 171 -6.44 -6.78 2.19
N PHE A 172 -7.01 -5.59 1.98
CA PHE A 172 -6.82 -4.81 0.76
C PHE A 172 -5.90 -3.62 1.00
N LEU A 173 -5.07 -3.31 0.00
CA LEU A 173 -4.39 -2.03 -0.15
C LEU A 173 -5.00 -1.32 -1.37
N ILE A 174 -5.64 -0.17 -1.18
CA ILE A 174 -6.30 0.56 -2.26
C ILE A 174 -5.51 1.83 -2.56
N HIS A 175 -4.77 1.83 -3.68
CA HIS A 175 -4.07 3.01 -4.18
C HIS A 175 -4.97 3.86 -5.08
N ALA A 176 -5.21 5.12 -4.69
CA ALA A 176 -5.87 6.11 -5.53
C ALA A 176 -4.83 6.84 -6.40
N ALA A 177 -4.56 6.30 -7.58
CA ALA A 177 -3.43 6.70 -8.41
C ALA A 177 -3.49 8.15 -8.91
N ASP A 178 -4.70 8.71 -9.08
CA ASP A 178 -4.89 10.08 -9.56
C ASP A 178 -4.44 11.15 -8.55
N VAL A 179 -4.33 10.80 -7.25
CA VAL A 179 -3.91 11.72 -6.17
C VAL A 179 -2.60 11.30 -5.50
N GLU A 180 -2.00 10.19 -5.93
CA GLU A 180 -0.83 9.60 -5.28
C GLU A 180 0.42 10.49 -5.40
N GLY A 181 1.03 10.80 -4.26
CA GLY A 181 2.22 11.66 -4.18
C GLY A 181 1.97 13.15 -4.48
N LEU A 182 0.72 13.57 -4.71
CA LEU A 182 0.37 14.96 -5.01
C LEU A 182 0.09 15.82 -3.78
N ARG A 183 -0.17 15.20 -2.63
CA ARG A 183 -0.54 15.89 -1.36
C ARG A 183 -1.75 16.83 -1.53
N GLY A 184 -2.65 16.50 -2.45
CA GLY A 184 -3.83 17.31 -2.81
C GLY A 184 -5.08 17.03 -1.97
N GLY A 185 -5.04 16.03 -1.08
CA GLY A 185 -6.19 15.51 -0.34
C GLY A 185 -6.65 14.14 -0.86
N ILE A 186 -7.48 13.49 -0.05
CA ILE A 186 -8.01 12.13 -0.32
C ILE A 186 -9.17 12.14 -1.32
N GLU A 187 -9.38 10.99 -1.96
CA GLU A 187 -10.60 10.66 -2.72
C GLU A 187 -11.73 10.25 -1.76
N ALA A 188 -12.46 11.22 -1.24
CA ALA A 188 -13.47 11.03 -0.18
C ALA A 188 -14.58 10.00 -0.54
N ASP A 189 -15.07 10.03 -1.77
CA ASP A 189 -16.10 9.09 -2.26
C ASP A 189 -15.61 7.63 -2.14
N LEU A 190 -14.37 7.37 -2.58
CA LEU A 190 -13.77 6.05 -2.53
C LEU A 190 -13.60 5.55 -1.09
N VAL A 191 -13.13 6.42 -0.19
CA VAL A 191 -12.98 6.06 1.23
C VAL A 191 -14.34 5.72 1.86
N SER A 192 -15.37 6.51 1.57
CA SER A 192 -16.74 6.24 2.05
C SER A 192 -17.28 4.92 1.52
N ASP A 193 -17.07 4.66 0.23
CA ASP A 193 -17.44 3.40 -0.41
C ASP A 193 -16.75 2.19 0.24
N LEU A 194 -15.43 2.25 0.44
CA LEU A 194 -14.66 1.18 1.07
C LEU A 194 -15.14 0.87 2.50
N GLY A 195 -15.45 1.90 3.30
CA GLY A 195 -16.01 1.74 4.65
C GLY A 195 -17.44 1.17 4.68
N ARG A 196 -18.16 1.19 3.55
CA ARG A 196 -19.48 0.54 3.40
C ARG A 196 -19.38 -0.88 2.86
N TRP A 197 -18.40 -1.14 2.00
CA TRP A 197 -18.34 -2.39 1.24
C TRP A 197 -17.53 -3.48 1.92
N SER A 198 -16.46 -3.10 2.62
CA SER A 198 -15.44 -4.05 3.07
C SER A 198 -15.76 -4.61 4.45
N SER A 199 -15.57 -5.92 4.61
CA SER A 199 -15.72 -6.67 5.86
C SER A 199 -14.37 -7.09 6.47
N ILE A 200 -13.29 -7.04 5.68
CA ILE A 200 -11.91 -7.27 6.12
C ILE A 200 -11.11 -5.95 6.17
N PRO A 201 -9.93 -5.91 6.80
CA PRO A 201 -9.08 -4.72 6.81
C PRO A 201 -8.84 -4.13 5.42
N VAL A 202 -8.90 -2.80 5.33
CA VAL A 202 -8.58 -2.04 4.12
C VAL A 202 -7.67 -0.90 4.50
N THR A 203 -6.58 -0.73 3.75
CA THR A 203 -5.69 0.40 3.84
C THR A 203 -5.84 1.26 2.59
N TYR A 204 -6.24 2.52 2.74
CA TYR A 204 -6.27 3.51 1.67
C TYR A 204 -4.91 4.22 1.57
N ALA A 205 -4.42 4.40 0.35
CA ALA A 205 -3.20 5.12 0.04
C ALA A 205 -3.40 6.06 -1.14
N GLY A 206 -3.22 7.37 -0.93
CA GLY A 206 -3.33 8.38 -1.99
C GLY A 206 -3.65 9.77 -1.44
N GLY A 207 -2.90 10.78 -1.87
CA GLY A 207 -3.26 12.19 -1.68
C GLY A 207 -3.19 12.79 -0.27
N ALA A 208 -3.10 11.98 0.79
CA ALA A 208 -3.08 12.46 2.18
C ALA A 208 -1.98 13.48 2.44
N ARG A 209 -2.34 14.60 3.10
CA ARG A 209 -1.44 15.75 3.31
C ARG A 209 -1.20 16.12 4.77
N ASP A 210 -2.17 15.87 5.64
CA ASP A 210 -2.14 16.26 7.06
C ASP A 210 -3.02 15.33 7.92
N LEU A 211 -3.12 15.62 9.22
CA LEU A 211 -3.98 14.87 10.14
C LEU A 211 -5.48 15.13 9.93
N ASN A 212 -5.88 16.22 9.26
CA ASN A 212 -7.29 16.44 8.93
C ASN A 212 -7.78 15.40 7.91
N ASP A 213 -6.91 14.99 6.98
CA ASP A 213 -7.22 13.88 6.09
C ASP A 213 -7.35 12.55 6.86
N ALA A 214 -6.59 12.33 7.93
CA ALA A 214 -6.75 11.16 8.80
C ALA A 214 -8.11 11.16 9.52
N GLU A 215 -8.55 12.31 10.05
CA GLU A 215 -9.88 12.44 10.66
C GLU A 215 -11.00 12.19 9.64
N LYS A 216 -10.88 12.75 8.42
CA LYS A 216 -11.84 12.49 7.34
C LYS A 216 -11.90 11.03 6.96
N VAL A 217 -10.76 10.34 6.85
CA VAL A 217 -10.74 8.90 6.55
C VAL A 217 -11.38 8.10 7.67
N LYS A 218 -11.11 8.45 8.93
CA LYS A 218 -11.73 7.80 10.08
C LYS A 218 -13.25 7.97 10.06
N GLU A 219 -13.77 9.16 9.77
CA GLU A 219 -15.20 9.43 9.65
C GLU A 219 -15.83 8.69 8.47
N LEU A 220 -15.35 8.96 7.25
CA LEU A 220 -15.91 8.41 6.00
C LEU A 220 -15.77 6.88 5.92
N GLY A 221 -14.61 6.38 6.35
CA GLY A 221 -14.29 4.96 6.43
C GLY A 221 -14.91 4.26 7.64
N ARG A 222 -15.70 4.97 8.46
CA ARG A 222 -16.44 4.43 9.62
C ARG A 222 -15.53 3.72 10.64
N GLY A 223 -14.30 4.19 10.77
CA GLY A 223 -13.27 3.59 11.61
C GLY A 223 -12.66 2.29 11.06
N LEU A 224 -13.12 1.78 9.91
CA LEU A 224 -12.72 0.49 9.33
C LEU A 224 -11.66 0.60 8.23
N VAL A 225 -11.48 1.79 7.65
CA VAL A 225 -10.46 2.06 6.62
C VAL A 225 -9.24 2.72 7.25
N ASP A 226 -8.09 2.06 7.17
CA ASP A 226 -6.79 2.60 7.57
C ASP A 226 -6.23 3.56 6.51
N LEU A 227 -5.28 4.42 6.89
CA LEU A 227 -4.69 5.43 6.01
C LEU A 227 -3.17 5.25 5.90
N THR A 228 -2.62 5.34 4.70
CA THR A 228 -1.18 5.49 4.49
C THR A 228 -0.83 6.95 4.24
N ILE A 229 0.20 7.45 4.94
CA ILE A 229 0.79 8.77 4.69
C ILE A 229 2.28 8.59 4.42
N GLY A 230 2.69 8.83 3.17
CA GLY A 230 4.09 8.79 2.74
C GLY A 230 4.66 10.19 2.62
N SER A 231 4.67 10.72 1.40
CA SER A 231 5.40 11.94 1.03
C SER A 231 5.09 13.19 1.87
N ALA A 232 3.94 13.28 2.54
CA ALA A 232 3.63 14.42 3.40
C ALA A 232 4.47 14.45 4.70
N LEU A 233 5.07 13.33 5.10
CA LEU A 233 5.88 13.23 6.33
C LEU A 233 7.23 13.92 6.21
N ASP A 234 7.65 14.59 7.28
CA ASP A 234 8.97 15.22 7.44
C ASP A 234 10.14 14.25 7.27
N ILE A 235 10.00 13.01 7.72
CA ILE A 235 10.99 11.92 7.51
C ILE A 235 11.19 11.56 6.03
N PHE A 236 10.32 12.07 5.14
CA PHE A 236 10.39 11.99 3.69
C PHE A 236 10.34 13.37 3.00
N GLY A 237 10.75 14.44 3.69
CA GLY A 237 10.85 15.78 3.11
C GLY A 237 9.53 16.53 2.95
N GLY A 238 8.45 16.06 3.58
CA GLY A 238 7.19 16.79 3.72
C GLY A 238 7.16 17.71 4.95
N SER A 239 5.99 18.27 5.25
CA SER A 239 5.79 19.22 6.35
C SER A 239 5.06 18.63 7.56
N LEU A 240 4.45 17.45 7.44
CA LEU A 240 3.75 16.79 8.54
C LEU A 240 4.77 16.09 9.43
N ALA A 241 4.82 16.46 10.71
CA ALA A 241 5.75 15.83 11.64
C ALA A 241 5.35 14.37 11.90
N TYR A 242 6.27 13.44 11.65
CA TYR A 242 6.04 12.01 11.89
C TYR A 242 5.66 11.71 13.35
N ARG A 243 6.22 12.45 14.31
CA ARG A 243 5.86 12.31 15.74
C ARG A 243 4.39 12.59 16.01
N ASP A 244 3.77 13.51 15.27
CA ASP A 244 2.38 13.90 15.46
C ASP A 244 1.47 12.79 14.92
N VAL A 245 1.87 12.12 13.82
CA VAL A 245 1.22 10.91 13.32
C VAL A 245 1.32 9.75 14.31
N VAL A 246 2.49 9.54 14.94
CA VAL A 246 2.65 8.53 16.00
C VAL A 246 1.74 8.83 17.18
N GLN A 247 1.69 10.09 17.63
CA GLN A 247 0.82 10.51 18.72
C GLN A 247 -0.66 10.33 18.37
N TRP A 248 -1.07 10.75 17.18
CA TRP A 248 -2.42 10.54 16.66
C TRP A 248 -2.80 9.06 16.70
N ASN A 249 -1.92 8.17 16.26
CA ASN A 249 -2.14 6.73 16.33
C ASN A 249 -2.28 6.22 17.78
N ARG A 250 -1.50 6.75 18.72
CA ARG A 250 -1.59 6.35 20.14
C ARG A 250 -2.91 6.77 20.76
N GLU A 251 -3.41 7.96 20.44
CA GLU A 251 -4.69 8.48 20.91
C GLU A 251 -5.89 7.77 20.27
N ASN A 252 -5.72 7.32 19.02
CA ASN A 252 -6.75 6.64 18.24
C ASN A 252 -6.62 5.11 18.24
N ARG A 253 -5.78 4.55 19.11
CA ARG A 253 -5.73 3.10 19.38
C ARG A 253 -7.01 2.68 20.10
N GLY A 254 -8.05 2.47 19.32
CA GLY A 254 -9.24 1.72 19.71
C GLY A 254 -8.91 0.24 19.81
N VAL A 255 -9.24 -0.32 20.98
CA VAL A 255 -9.17 -1.74 21.36
C VAL A 255 -9.88 -2.58 20.28
N TYR A 256 -9.14 -3.38 19.54
CA TYR A 256 -9.70 -4.52 18.80
C TYR A 256 -9.65 -5.74 19.71
#